data_AF-A0A3S3DF62-F1
#
_entry.id   AF-A0A3S3DF62-F1
#
_cell.length_a   1.000
_cell.length_b   1.000
_cell.length_c   1.000
_cell.angle_alpha   90.00
_cell.angle_beta   90.00
_cell.angle_gamma   90.00
#
_symmetry.space_group_name_H-M   'P 1'
#
loop_
_entity.id
_entity.type
_entity.pdbx_description
1 polymer ?
#
loop_
_entity_poly.entity_id
_entity_poly.type
_entity_poly.pdbx_seq_one_letter_code
_entity_poly.pdbx_strand_id
1 'polypeptide(L)'
;MKALSAVLGGFVLTLAVFASGLAFAVWILSAEPVRQAAPTSSVAELWPREPRKVDPASQRLERLPARELPEVPVDQVSVDRTSKPVDAAASAPDPTATASIKPAADEPQELPAAHVEWCASRYRSYRPGDDHYTSYSGEQRPCISPYLDAGAAKRVALRPDESASYVEATDTWSMDGNVSADETGGAWLPPDHVQYCFNRYRSYRPEDNTYQPYSGGPRRQCE
;
A
#
# COMPACT_ATOMS: atom_id res chain seq x y z
N MET A 1 -57.41 -66.79 11.21
CA MET A 1 -57.78 -65.36 11.09
C MET A 1 -56.95 -64.45 12.00
N LYS A 2 -56.82 -64.74 13.31
CA LYS A 2 -56.06 -63.89 14.26
C LYS A 2 -54.54 -63.75 13.98
N ALA A 3 -53.89 -64.79 13.46
CA ALA A 3 -52.47 -64.74 13.11
C ALA A 3 -52.20 -63.88 11.85
N LEU A 4 -53.10 -63.95 10.85
CA LEU A 4 -53.01 -63.12 9.65
C LEU A 4 -53.21 -61.63 9.98
N SER A 5 -54.12 -61.29 10.89
CA SER A 5 -54.29 -59.91 11.36
C SER A 5 -53.08 -59.37 12.12
N ALA A 6 -52.37 -60.22 12.87
CA ALA A 6 -51.15 -59.83 13.58
C ALA A 6 -49.99 -59.54 12.59
N VAL A 7 -49.84 -60.36 11.56
CA VAL A 7 -48.83 -60.15 10.50
C VAL A 7 -49.14 -58.89 9.68
N LEU A 8 -50.40 -58.68 9.30
CA LEU A 8 -50.80 -57.45 8.59
C LEU A 8 -50.55 -56.20 9.44
N GLY A 9 -50.89 -56.25 10.73
CA GLY A 9 -50.66 -55.14 11.65
C GLY A 9 -49.19 -54.80 11.80
N GLY A 10 -48.32 -55.81 11.92
CA GLY A 10 -46.87 -55.62 11.97
C GLY A 10 -46.33 -54.97 10.70
N PHE A 11 -46.77 -55.43 9.52
CA PHE A 11 -46.33 -54.88 8.24
C PHE A 11 -46.75 -53.41 8.06
N VAL A 12 -48.00 -53.07 8.43
CA VAL A 12 -48.50 -51.69 8.40
C VAL A 12 -47.71 -50.79 9.34
N LEU A 13 -47.38 -51.28 10.54
CA LEU A 13 -46.59 -50.52 11.51
C LEU A 13 -45.16 -50.26 11.01
N THR A 14 -44.52 -51.26 10.40
CA THR A 14 -43.18 -51.06 9.79
C THR A 14 -43.22 -50.09 8.62
N LEU A 15 -44.25 -50.15 7.76
CA LEU A 15 -44.43 -49.21 6.66
C LEU A 15 -44.65 -47.77 7.16
N ALA A 16 -45.43 -47.60 8.23
CA ALA A 16 -45.67 -46.29 8.82
C ALA A 16 -44.37 -45.66 9.37
N VAL A 17 -43.56 -46.44 10.10
CA VAL A 17 -42.26 -45.97 10.59
C VAL A 17 -41.34 -45.61 9.42
N PHE A 18 -41.27 -46.45 8.39
CA PHE A 18 -40.41 -46.21 7.22
C PHE A 18 -40.84 -44.96 6.43
N ALA A 19 -42.15 -44.80 6.19
CA ALA A 19 -42.69 -43.64 5.50
C ALA A 19 -42.46 -42.34 6.28
N SER A 20 -42.60 -42.38 7.62
CA SER A 20 -42.33 -41.21 8.47
C SER A 20 -40.85 -40.79 8.43
N GLY A 21 -39.92 -41.76 8.47
CA GLY A 21 -38.50 -41.48 8.36
C GLY A 21 -38.11 -40.92 6.99
N LEU A 22 -38.69 -41.46 5.92
CA LEU A 22 -38.44 -40.97 4.56
C LEU A 22 -38.98 -39.54 4.37
N ALA A 23 -40.18 -39.24 4.88
CA ALA A 23 -40.74 -37.90 4.87
C ALA A 23 -39.87 -36.90 5.65
N PHE A 24 -39.36 -37.30 6.81
CA PHE A 24 -38.48 -36.47 7.63
C PHE A 24 -37.12 -36.20 6.95
N ALA A 25 -36.52 -37.22 6.33
CA ALA A 25 -35.29 -37.06 5.57
C ALA A 25 -35.46 -36.12 4.38
N VAL A 26 -36.56 -36.25 3.64
CA VAL A 26 -36.91 -35.35 2.53
C VAL A 26 -37.10 -33.91 3.02
N TRP A 27 -37.74 -33.73 4.19
CA TRP A 27 -37.94 -32.42 4.79
C TRP A 27 -36.61 -31.74 5.18
N ILE A 28 -35.68 -32.47 5.79
CA ILE A 28 -34.35 -31.93 6.13
C ILE A 28 -33.55 -31.58 4.86
N LEU A 29 -33.61 -32.41 3.82
CA LEU A 29 -32.90 -32.16 2.57
C LEU A 29 -33.51 -31.02 1.73
N SER A 30 -34.81 -30.78 1.90
CA SER A 30 -35.54 -29.70 1.20
C SER A 30 -35.58 -28.39 1.99
N ALA A 31 -35.14 -28.38 3.24
CA ALA A 31 -34.94 -27.15 3.99
C ALA A 31 -33.89 -26.32 3.22
N GLU A 32 -34.29 -25.12 2.78
CA GLU A 32 -33.44 -24.26 1.98
C GLU A 32 -32.08 -24.13 2.65
N PRO A 33 -30.99 -24.58 1.99
CA PRO A 33 -29.68 -24.47 2.58
C PRO A 33 -29.43 -23.00 2.83
N VAL A 34 -29.15 -22.64 4.08
CA VAL A 34 -28.60 -21.32 4.41
C VAL A 34 -27.44 -21.14 3.45
N ARG A 35 -27.53 -20.15 2.56
CA ARG A 35 -26.48 -19.87 1.57
C ARG A 35 -25.23 -19.45 2.35
N GLN A 36 -24.47 -20.43 2.80
CA GLN A 36 -23.16 -20.20 3.35
C GLN A 36 -22.30 -19.86 2.14
N ALA A 37 -21.81 -18.62 2.11
CA ALA A 37 -20.80 -18.23 1.15
C ALA A 37 -19.64 -19.22 1.32
N ALA A 38 -19.48 -20.12 0.36
CA ALA A 38 -18.36 -21.04 0.37
C ALA A 38 -17.07 -20.19 0.41
N PRO A 39 -16.05 -20.58 1.19
CA PRO A 39 -14.76 -19.90 1.15
C PRO A 39 -14.19 -20.08 -0.26
N THR A 40 -14.36 -19.06 -1.10
CA THR A 40 -13.81 -19.02 -2.44
C THR A 40 -12.29 -19.04 -2.31
N SER A 41 -11.62 -20.00 -2.94
CA SER A 41 -10.16 -20.09 -2.97
C SER A 41 -9.53 -18.93 -3.77
N SER A 42 -10.35 -18.16 -4.49
CA SER A 42 -9.94 -17.06 -5.36
C SER A 42 -10.87 -15.85 -5.22
N VAL A 43 -10.28 -14.66 -5.08
CA VAL A 43 -11.01 -13.38 -5.09
C VAL A 43 -11.77 -13.17 -6.40
N ALA A 44 -11.34 -13.77 -7.51
CA ALA A 44 -12.01 -13.65 -8.80
C ALA A 44 -13.36 -14.38 -8.85
N GLU A 45 -13.59 -15.39 -8.00
CA GLU A 45 -14.88 -16.08 -7.89
C GLU A 45 -15.92 -15.26 -7.10
N LEU A 46 -15.47 -14.29 -6.29
CA LEU A 46 -16.35 -13.38 -5.55
C LEU A 46 -17.04 -12.36 -6.46
N TRP A 47 -16.51 -12.16 -7.67
CA TRP A 47 -17.06 -11.22 -8.64
C TRP A 47 -17.85 -11.96 -9.71
N PRO A 48 -19.18 -11.76 -9.80
CA PRO A 48 -19.96 -12.37 -10.87
C PRO A 48 -19.46 -11.85 -12.22
N ARG A 49 -19.18 -12.75 -13.17
CA ARG A 49 -18.74 -12.38 -14.53
C ARG A 49 -19.73 -11.48 -15.27
N GLU A 50 -21.00 -11.53 -14.88
CA GLU A 50 -22.06 -10.70 -15.42
C GLU A 50 -22.50 -9.66 -14.38
N PRO A 51 -22.44 -8.36 -14.70
CA PRO A 51 -22.90 -7.32 -13.79
C PRO A 51 -24.43 -7.37 -13.67
N ARG A 52 -24.94 -7.67 -12.47
CA ARG A 52 -26.37 -7.60 -12.15
C ARG A 52 -26.66 -6.38 -11.30
N LYS A 53 -27.68 -5.61 -11.67
CA LYS A 53 -28.14 -4.46 -10.91
C LYS A 53 -28.79 -4.94 -9.61
N VAL A 54 -28.23 -4.50 -8.49
CA VAL A 54 -28.76 -4.82 -7.15
C VAL A 54 -29.93 -3.87 -6.85
N ASP A 55 -31.07 -4.43 -6.43
CA ASP A 55 -32.21 -3.64 -5.98
C ASP A 55 -32.11 -3.36 -4.48
N PRO A 56 -31.81 -2.12 -4.06
CA PRO A 56 -31.68 -1.77 -2.64
C PRO A 56 -33.01 -1.88 -1.87
N ALA A 57 -34.17 -1.79 -2.53
CA ALA A 57 -35.47 -1.90 -1.86
C ALA A 57 -35.78 -3.34 -1.43
N SER A 58 -35.18 -4.34 -2.09
CA SER A 58 -35.29 -5.75 -1.72
C SER A 58 -34.38 -6.15 -0.55
N GLN A 59 -33.43 -5.28 -0.18
CA GLN A 59 -32.45 -5.58 0.85
C GLN A 59 -33.04 -5.31 2.25
N ARG A 60 -33.53 -6.36 2.91
CA ARG A 60 -33.91 -6.33 4.33
C ARG A 60 -32.67 -6.37 5.23
N LEU A 61 -31.83 -5.35 5.14
CA LEU A 61 -30.65 -5.22 6.00
C LEU A 61 -31.12 -4.72 7.37
N GLU A 62 -31.00 -5.57 8.38
CA GLU A 62 -31.13 -5.17 9.77
C GLU A 62 -29.77 -4.66 10.26
N ARG A 63 -29.76 -3.46 10.86
CA ARG A 63 -28.56 -2.94 11.52
C ARG A 63 -28.39 -3.68 12.84
N LEU A 64 -27.52 -4.69 12.84
CA LEU A 64 -27.10 -5.32 14.07
C LEU A 64 -26.32 -4.31 14.92
N PRO A 65 -26.53 -4.27 16.24
CA PRO A 65 -25.71 -3.46 17.14
C PRO A 65 -24.24 -3.87 17.00
N ALA A 66 -23.34 -2.92 17.24
CA ALA A 66 -21.91 -3.20 17.28
C ALA A 66 -21.68 -4.36 18.25
N ARG A 67 -21.04 -5.43 17.78
CA ARG A 67 -20.65 -6.53 18.65
C ARG A 67 -19.64 -5.95 19.65
N GLU A 68 -20.05 -5.89 20.91
CA GLU A 68 -19.16 -5.54 22.01
C GLU A 68 -18.03 -6.58 22.02
N LEU A 69 -16.88 -6.17 21.48
CA LEU A 69 -15.65 -6.89 21.69
C LEU A 69 -15.25 -6.60 23.14
N PRO A 70 -14.86 -7.61 23.93
CA PRO A 70 -14.26 -7.34 25.22
C PRO A 70 -13.09 -6.37 25.01
N GLU A 71 -13.07 -5.26 25.75
CA GLU A 71 -11.93 -4.36 25.85
C GLU A 71 -10.76 -5.18 26.39
N VAL A 72 -9.95 -5.72 25.49
CA VAL A 72 -8.64 -6.24 25.86
C VAL A 72 -7.81 -4.99 26.17
N PRO A 73 -7.32 -4.81 27.41
CA PRO A 73 -6.42 -3.71 27.72
C PRO A 73 -5.23 -3.76 26.76
N VAL A 74 -4.97 -2.64 26.09
CA VAL A 74 -3.87 -2.47 25.11
C VAL A 74 -2.50 -2.70 25.76
N ASP A 75 -2.43 -2.86 27.08
CA ASP A 75 -1.20 -3.02 27.86
C ASP A 75 -0.71 -4.47 28.06
N GLN A 76 -1.39 -5.50 27.52
CA GLN A 76 -0.97 -6.90 27.77
C GLN A 76 -0.59 -7.75 26.55
N VAL A 77 -0.39 -7.15 25.37
CA VAL A 77 0.39 -7.83 24.32
C VAL A 77 1.87 -7.47 24.47
N SER A 78 2.46 -7.94 25.58
CA SER A 78 3.90 -8.15 25.60
C SER A 78 4.20 -9.26 24.58
N VAL A 79 4.78 -8.88 23.45
CA VAL A 79 5.39 -9.83 22.52
C VAL A 79 6.43 -10.61 23.31
N ASP A 80 6.09 -11.85 23.66
CA ASP A 80 6.95 -12.76 24.40
C ASP A 80 8.13 -13.15 23.50
N ARG A 81 9.20 -12.34 23.57
CA ARG A 81 10.49 -12.58 22.91
C ARG A 81 11.39 -13.49 23.76
N THR A 82 10.82 -14.47 24.45
CA THR A 82 11.60 -15.41 25.23
C THR A 82 11.99 -16.62 24.39
N SER A 83 12.79 -16.38 23.34
CA SER A 83 13.58 -17.44 22.71
C SER A 83 14.91 -17.54 23.47
N LYS A 84 14.97 -18.55 24.32
CA LYS A 84 16.13 -19.11 25.04
C LYS A 84 17.45 -18.96 24.26
N PRO A 85 18.57 -18.53 24.89
CA PRO A 85 19.87 -18.49 24.24
C PRO A 85 20.33 -19.94 24.04
N VAL A 86 20.57 -20.33 22.79
CA VAL A 86 21.29 -21.57 22.47
C VAL A 86 22.77 -21.18 22.35
N ASP A 87 23.57 -21.92 23.10
CA ASP A 87 24.98 -21.70 23.37
C ASP A 87 25.82 -21.42 22.12
N ALA A 88 26.63 -20.36 22.22
CA ALA A 88 27.79 -20.14 21.37
C ALA A 88 28.88 -21.16 21.74
N ALA A 89 28.89 -22.29 21.05
CA ALA A 89 30.07 -23.13 20.95
C ALA A 89 30.79 -22.81 19.63
N ALA A 90 32.01 -22.30 19.77
CA ALA A 90 32.91 -21.98 18.67
C ALA A 90 33.17 -23.20 17.77
N SER A 91 32.96 -23.02 16.47
CA SER A 91 33.60 -23.83 15.43
C SER A 91 34.15 -22.88 14.38
N ALA A 92 35.45 -23.02 14.11
CA ALA A 92 36.20 -22.26 13.11
C ALA A 92 35.55 -22.40 11.71
N PRO A 93 35.64 -21.38 10.85
CA PRO A 93 35.08 -21.47 9.50
C PRO A 93 35.96 -22.34 8.61
N ASP A 94 35.35 -23.34 7.98
CA ASP A 94 35.89 -24.08 6.83
C ASP A 94 36.06 -23.11 5.62
N PRO A 95 37.17 -23.16 4.87
CA PRO A 95 37.45 -22.25 3.75
C PRO A 95 36.72 -22.60 2.43
N THR A 96 35.63 -23.36 2.47
CA THR A 96 34.87 -23.74 1.27
C THR A 96 33.40 -23.32 1.38
N ALA A 97 33.17 -22.02 1.58
CA ALA A 97 31.86 -21.41 1.38
C ALA A 97 31.90 -20.53 0.12
N THR A 98 31.24 -21.00 -0.93
CA THR A 98 30.99 -20.30 -2.18
C THR A 98 30.39 -18.93 -1.88
N ALA A 99 31.15 -17.86 -2.17
CA ALA A 99 30.77 -16.48 -1.90
C ALA A 99 29.46 -16.13 -2.62
N SER A 100 28.37 -16.01 -1.87
CA SER A 100 27.30 -15.10 -2.24
C SER A 100 27.82 -13.70 -1.97
N ILE A 101 27.94 -12.89 -3.02
CA ILE A 101 28.37 -11.49 -2.94
C ILE A 101 27.35 -10.79 -2.03
N LYS A 102 27.76 -10.50 -0.79
CA LYS A 102 27.10 -9.49 0.03
C LYS A 102 27.20 -8.18 -0.78
N PRO A 103 26.08 -7.54 -1.19
CA PRO A 103 26.19 -6.19 -1.73
C PRO A 103 26.90 -5.37 -0.66
N ALA A 104 27.85 -4.54 -1.09
CA ALA A 104 28.45 -3.54 -0.23
C ALA A 104 27.31 -2.88 0.57
N ALA A 105 27.48 -2.77 1.88
CA ALA A 105 26.60 -1.91 2.66
C ALA A 105 26.64 -0.56 1.97
N ASP A 106 25.52 -0.18 1.36
CA ASP A 106 25.37 1.14 0.75
C ASP A 106 25.67 2.13 1.87
N GLU A 107 26.76 2.88 1.69
CA GLU A 107 27.04 4.08 2.47
C GLU A 107 25.73 4.86 2.55
N PRO A 108 25.31 5.36 3.73
CA PRO A 108 24.13 6.20 3.82
C PRO A 108 24.34 7.38 2.88
N GLN A 109 23.75 7.28 1.68
CA GLN A 109 23.75 8.36 0.72
C GLN A 109 23.05 9.49 1.46
N GLU A 110 23.76 10.60 1.63
CA GLU A 110 23.24 11.78 2.30
C GLU A 110 22.09 12.34 1.42
N LEU A 111 20.91 11.75 1.58
CA LEU A 111 19.71 12.09 0.87
C LEU A 111 19.24 13.47 1.36
N PRO A 112 18.72 14.34 0.50
CA PRO A 112 18.20 15.62 0.93
C PRO A 112 17.13 15.45 2.00
N ALA A 113 17.20 16.24 3.07
CA ALA A 113 16.20 16.18 4.16
C ALA A 113 14.76 16.34 3.64
N ALA A 114 14.55 17.22 2.65
CA ALA A 114 13.25 17.43 2.01
C ALA A 114 12.72 16.17 1.28
N HIS A 115 13.60 15.35 0.69
CA HIS A 115 13.21 14.09 0.07
C HIS A 115 12.76 13.07 1.13
N VAL A 116 13.55 12.92 2.19
CA VAL A 116 13.27 11.98 3.29
C VAL A 116 11.96 12.33 3.99
N GLU A 117 11.72 13.60 4.29
CA GLU A 117 10.48 14.08 4.92
C GLU A 117 9.26 13.83 4.02
N TRP A 118 9.39 14.11 2.71
CA TRP A 118 8.32 13.86 1.76
C TRP A 118 7.99 12.36 1.69
N CYS A 119 8.99 11.50 1.56
CA CYS A 119 8.82 10.04 1.48
C CYS A 119 8.20 9.47 2.77
N ALA A 120 8.66 9.92 3.94
CA ALA A 120 8.12 9.52 5.23
C ALA A 120 6.65 9.95 5.43
N SER A 121 6.26 11.12 4.91
CA SER A 121 4.86 11.58 4.96
C SER A 121 3.95 10.81 3.99
N ARG A 122 4.49 10.41 2.84
CA ARG A 122 3.74 9.78 1.74
C ARG A 122 3.54 8.28 1.91
N TYR A 123 4.54 7.59 2.49
CA TYR A 123 4.58 6.15 2.65
C TYR A 123 4.83 5.76 4.10
N ARG A 124 3.84 5.12 4.74
CA ARG A 124 3.92 4.71 6.16
C ARG A 124 5.00 3.65 6.43
N SER A 125 5.39 2.88 5.41
CA SER A 125 6.40 1.81 5.47
C SER A 125 7.79 2.27 5.02
N TYR A 126 8.01 3.56 4.81
CA TYR A 126 9.28 4.11 4.35
C TYR A 126 10.40 3.93 5.37
N ARG A 127 11.59 3.59 4.88
CA ARG A 127 12.82 3.45 5.66
C ARG A 127 13.86 4.46 5.17
N PRO A 128 14.32 5.40 6.01
CA PRO A 128 15.25 6.45 5.59
C PRO A 128 16.68 5.94 5.35
N GLY A 129 17.07 4.79 5.91
CA GLY A 129 18.42 4.24 5.75
C GLY A 129 18.68 3.70 4.35
N ASP A 130 17.66 3.09 3.73
CA ASP A 130 17.80 2.41 2.44
C ASP A 130 17.06 3.15 1.32
N ASP A 131 16.32 4.22 1.61
CA ASP A 131 15.39 4.91 0.69
C ASP A 131 14.33 4.00 0.03
N HIS A 132 13.83 3.01 0.78
CA HIS A 132 12.83 2.05 0.29
C HIS A 132 11.51 2.10 1.08
N TYR A 133 10.40 1.79 0.41
CA TYR A 133 9.09 1.56 1.03
C TYR A 133 8.49 0.22 0.57
N THR A 134 7.65 -0.37 1.42
CA THR A 134 6.93 -1.60 1.09
C THR A 134 5.63 -1.27 0.36
N SER A 135 5.49 -1.77 -0.86
CA SER A 135 4.28 -1.64 -1.68
C SER A 135 3.17 -2.59 -1.19
N TYR A 136 1.94 -2.42 -1.72
CA TYR A 136 0.81 -3.27 -1.34
C TYR A 136 0.99 -4.76 -1.69
N SER A 137 1.83 -5.09 -2.67
CA SER A 137 2.18 -6.46 -3.02
C SER A 137 3.26 -7.06 -2.11
N GLY A 138 3.80 -6.30 -1.15
CA GLY A 138 4.88 -6.72 -0.26
C GLY A 138 6.29 -6.51 -0.84
N GLU A 139 6.41 -6.01 -2.06
CA GLU A 139 7.70 -5.70 -2.68
C GLU A 139 8.29 -4.39 -2.14
N GLN A 140 9.60 -4.37 -1.87
CA GLN A 140 10.35 -3.15 -1.52
C GLN A 140 10.65 -2.35 -2.79
N ARG A 141 10.27 -1.07 -2.80
CA ARG A 141 10.51 -0.17 -3.94
C ARG A 141 11.23 1.11 -3.47
N PRO A 142 12.15 1.65 -4.27
CA PRO A 142 12.80 2.92 -3.93
C PRO A 142 11.78 4.06 -3.96
N CYS A 143 11.92 5.04 -3.08
CA CYS A 143 11.08 6.23 -3.10
C CYS A 143 11.56 7.21 -4.18
N ILE A 144 10.63 7.74 -4.99
CA ILE A 144 10.95 8.79 -5.97
C ILE A 144 10.20 10.05 -5.55
N SER A 145 10.93 11.02 -5.03
CA SER A 145 10.39 12.35 -4.69
C SER A 145 10.89 13.39 -5.69
N PRO A 146 10.13 14.46 -5.95
CA PRO A 146 10.62 15.62 -6.71
C PRO A 146 11.85 16.32 -6.11
N TYR A 147 12.15 16.08 -4.83
CA TYR A 147 13.24 16.75 -4.10
C TYR A 147 14.56 15.98 -4.08
N LEU A 148 14.67 14.86 -4.82
CA LEU A 148 15.90 14.07 -4.91
C LEU A 148 17.10 14.92 -5.40
N ASP A 149 16.87 15.77 -6.40
CA ASP A 149 17.92 16.55 -7.06
C ASP A 149 18.20 17.91 -6.38
N ALA A 150 17.24 18.43 -5.62
CA ALA A 150 17.35 19.73 -4.93
C ALA A 150 18.48 19.75 -3.86
N GLY A 151 18.84 18.58 -3.31
CA GLY A 151 19.95 18.44 -2.38
C GLY A 151 21.33 18.44 -3.04
N ALA A 152 21.45 17.89 -4.26
CA ALA A 152 22.69 17.87 -5.02
C ALA A 152 23.12 19.29 -5.41
N ALA A 153 22.15 20.08 -5.85
CA ALA A 153 22.24 21.52 -6.07
C ALA A 153 22.82 22.30 -4.87
N LYS A 154 22.36 22.00 -3.65
CA LYS A 154 22.81 22.67 -2.42
C LYS A 154 24.23 22.25 -1.97
N ARG A 155 24.67 21.02 -2.28
CA ARG A 155 26.04 20.55 -1.97
C ARG A 155 27.11 21.18 -2.85
N VAL A 156 26.78 21.55 -4.10
CA VAL A 156 27.69 22.31 -4.98
C VAL A 156 27.90 23.73 -4.44
N ALA A 157 26.89 24.32 -3.80
CA ALA A 157 26.98 25.66 -3.21
C ALA A 157 27.73 25.71 -1.85
N LEU A 158 27.99 24.57 -1.20
CA LEU A 158 28.60 24.50 0.14
C LEU A 158 30.02 23.90 0.15
N ARG A 159 30.67 23.73 -1.00
CA ARG A 159 32.11 23.43 -1.07
C ARG A 159 32.92 24.73 -1.29
N PRO A 160 33.36 25.45 -0.24
CA PRO A 160 34.51 26.32 -0.36
C PRO A 160 35.79 25.48 -0.32
N ASP A 161 36.69 25.73 -1.28
CA ASP A 161 38.04 25.17 -1.52
C ASP A 161 38.12 23.64 -1.83
N GLU A 162 38.93 23.11 -2.75
CA GLU A 162 40.25 23.48 -3.26
C GLU A 162 40.40 22.98 -4.71
N SER A 163 40.49 23.90 -5.69
CA SER A 163 41.18 23.77 -7.00
C SER A 163 40.73 24.89 -7.93
N ALA A 164 41.13 26.11 -7.58
CA ALA A 164 41.12 27.22 -8.53
C ALA A 164 42.21 26.99 -9.59
N SER A 165 41.87 26.20 -10.62
CA SER A 165 42.54 26.24 -11.92
C SER A 165 41.82 27.29 -12.77
N TYR A 166 42.44 28.45 -12.81
CA TYR A 166 42.13 29.63 -13.62
C TYR A 166 41.51 29.30 -14.99
N VAL A 167 40.22 29.60 -15.17
CA VAL A 167 39.70 30.09 -16.46
C VAL A 167 38.82 31.28 -16.16
N GLU A 168 39.35 32.43 -16.55
CA GLU A 168 38.74 33.74 -16.56
C GLU A 168 37.45 33.71 -17.38
N ALA A 169 36.32 33.96 -16.73
CA ALA A 169 35.08 34.36 -17.39
C ALA A 169 34.66 35.70 -16.79
N THR A 170 35.20 36.74 -17.41
CA THR A 170 34.79 38.14 -17.40
C THR A 170 33.47 38.44 -16.68
N ASP A 171 33.59 39.22 -15.61
CA ASP A 171 32.52 40.05 -15.08
C ASP A 171 31.98 41.00 -16.16
N THR A 172 30.72 40.81 -16.55
CA THR A 172 29.85 41.91 -16.94
C THR A 172 28.48 41.70 -16.31
N TRP A 173 28.29 42.29 -15.13
CA TRP A 173 26.96 42.70 -14.70
C TRP A 173 26.58 43.96 -15.46
N SER A 174 25.66 43.83 -16.40
CA SER A 174 24.80 44.92 -16.82
C SER A 174 23.39 44.60 -16.38
N MET A 175 22.95 45.35 -15.37
CA MET A 175 21.56 45.69 -15.14
C MET A 175 20.96 46.28 -16.42
N ASP A 176 19.64 46.15 -16.52
CA ASP A 176 18.74 46.79 -17.49
C ASP A 176 18.49 46.02 -18.79
N GLY A 177 17.42 45.22 -18.77
CA GLY A 177 16.86 44.63 -19.98
C GLY A 177 15.65 43.77 -19.68
N ASN A 178 14.47 44.39 -19.76
CA ASN A 178 13.19 43.77 -20.12
C ASN A 178 13.31 42.29 -20.54
N VAL A 179 13.08 41.36 -19.61
CA VAL A 179 13.01 39.94 -19.94
C VAL A 179 11.59 39.67 -20.40
N SER A 180 11.42 39.67 -21.72
CA SER A 180 10.29 39.06 -22.40
C SER A 180 10.11 37.64 -21.88
N ALA A 181 8.88 37.31 -21.51
CA ALA A 181 8.45 35.98 -21.12
C ALA A 181 8.49 35.04 -22.33
N ASP A 182 9.67 34.51 -22.64
CA ASP A 182 9.81 33.26 -23.38
C ASP A 182 11.22 32.70 -23.14
N GLU A 183 11.34 31.38 -23.26
CA GLU A 183 12.57 30.58 -23.19
C GLU A 183 12.97 30.03 -21.80
N THR A 184 12.47 28.80 -21.58
CA THR A 184 13.12 27.70 -20.83
C THR A 184 13.32 27.91 -19.32
N GLY A 185 12.20 27.86 -18.59
CA GLY A 185 12.10 27.82 -17.12
C GLY A 185 12.64 26.54 -16.44
N GLY A 186 13.79 26.04 -16.88
CA GLY A 186 14.53 24.94 -16.26
C GLY A 186 15.74 25.38 -15.44
N ALA A 187 15.98 26.68 -15.29
CA ALA A 187 17.13 27.22 -14.57
C ALA A 187 16.70 27.75 -13.19
N TRP A 188 16.78 26.87 -12.18
CA TRP A 188 16.86 27.20 -10.74
C TRP A 188 15.90 28.30 -10.25
N LEU A 189 14.60 28.00 -10.19
CA LEU A 189 13.69 28.82 -9.38
C LEU A 189 14.05 28.65 -7.89
N PRO A 190 13.94 29.72 -7.06
CA PRO A 190 14.16 29.62 -5.63
C PRO A 190 13.29 28.51 -5.00
N PRO A 191 13.83 27.69 -4.09
CA PRO A 191 13.10 26.58 -3.49
C PRO A 191 11.80 27.02 -2.79
N ASP A 192 11.76 28.25 -2.27
CA ASP A 192 10.58 28.83 -1.63
C ASP A 192 9.44 29.11 -2.64
N HIS A 193 9.78 29.56 -3.86
CA HIS A 193 8.79 29.79 -4.92
C HIS A 193 8.20 28.46 -5.41
N VAL A 194 9.05 27.45 -5.62
CA VAL A 194 8.62 26.11 -6.00
C VAL A 194 7.67 25.54 -4.94
N GLN A 195 7.99 25.67 -3.66
CA GLN A 195 7.13 25.22 -2.56
C GLN A 195 5.80 25.97 -2.51
N TYR A 196 5.82 27.29 -2.69
CA TYR A 196 4.60 28.09 -2.75
C TYR A 196 3.68 27.62 -3.87
N CYS A 197 4.21 27.48 -5.09
CA CYS A 197 3.44 27.05 -6.26
C CYS A 197 2.91 25.62 -6.12
N PHE A 198 3.71 24.71 -5.56
CA PHE A 198 3.32 23.33 -5.31
C PHE A 198 2.17 23.23 -4.30
N ASN A 199 2.19 24.06 -3.25
CA ASN A 199 1.12 24.12 -2.24
C ASN A 199 -0.14 24.83 -2.77
N ARG A 200 0.02 25.86 -3.60
CA ARG A 200 -1.06 26.66 -4.19
C ARG A 200 -1.82 25.90 -5.27
N TYR A 201 -1.09 25.20 -6.15
CA TYR A 201 -1.65 24.57 -7.34
C TYR A 201 -1.32 23.08 -7.39
N ARG A 202 -2.36 22.25 -7.27
CA ARG A 202 -2.24 20.78 -7.24
C ARG A 202 -1.63 20.17 -8.53
N SER A 203 -1.66 20.91 -9.62
CA SER A 203 -1.23 20.50 -10.96
C SER A 203 0.08 21.18 -11.41
N TYR A 204 0.78 21.81 -10.46
CA TYR A 204 2.05 22.49 -10.70
C TYR A 204 3.14 21.51 -11.14
N ARG A 205 3.96 21.95 -12.10
CA ARG A 205 5.12 21.24 -12.64
C ARG A 205 6.38 22.07 -12.41
N PRO A 206 7.36 21.56 -11.65
CA PRO A 206 8.61 22.28 -11.41
C PRO A 206 9.48 22.46 -12.66
N GLU A 207 9.34 21.59 -13.66
CA GLU A 207 10.22 21.54 -14.83
C GLU A 207 10.00 22.70 -15.80
N ASP A 208 8.77 23.24 -15.83
CA ASP A 208 8.34 24.29 -16.75
C ASP A 208 7.70 25.50 -16.04
N ASN A 209 7.70 25.50 -14.70
CA ASN A 209 7.03 26.48 -13.83
C ASN A 209 5.52 26.67 -14.15
N THR A 210 4.85 25.65 -14.69
CA THR A 210 3.43 25.78 -15.10
C THR A 210 2.45 25.02 -14.21
N TYR A 211 1.20 25.48 -14.15
CA TYR A 211 0.07 24.79 -13.52
C TYR A 211 -1.19 24.78 -14.40
N GLN A 212 -2.10 23.84 -14.14
CA GLN A 212 -3.39 23.72 -14.83
C GLN A 212 -4.50 24.45 -14.03
N PRO A 213 -5.15 25.49 -14.58
CA PRO A 213 -6.26 26.18 -13.92
C PRO A 213 -7.50 25.29 -13.79
N TYR A 214 -8.29 25.50 -12.73
CA TYR A 214 -9.54 24.78 -12.49
C TYR A 214 -10.61 25.01 -13.56
N SER A 215 -10.54 26.12 -14.30
CA SER A 215 -11.44 26.43 -15.41
C SER A 215 -11.18 25.61 -16.68
N GLY A 216 -10.16 24.74 -16.69
CA GLY A 216 -9.92 23.80 -17.80
C GLY A 216 -9.26 24.41 -19.05
N GLY A 217 -8.50 25.50 -18.90
CA GLY A 217 -7.79 26.18 -20.00
C GLY A 217 -6.38 25.65 -20.30
N PRO A 218 -5.55 26.36 -21.08
CA PRO A 218 -4.13 26.03 -21.20
C PRO A 218 -3.40 26.18 -19.85
N ARG A 219 -2.24 25.52 -19.72
CA ARG A 219 -1.37 25.67 -18.53
C ARG A 219 -0.88 27.12 -18.43
N ARG A 220 -0.74 27.63 -17.20
CA ARG A 220 -0.28 28.99 -16.91
C ARG A 220 1.00 28.95 -16.08
N GLN A 221 1.86 29.93 -16.26
CA GLN A 221 3.04 30.13 -15.42
C GLN A 221 2.62 30.43 -13.98
N CYS A 222 3.37 29.91 -13.01
CA CYS A 222 3.25 30.33 -11.62
C CYS A 222 4.11 31.58 -11.39
N GLU A 223 3.51 32.61 -10.81
CA GLU A 223 4.16 33.89 -10.44
C GLU A 223 4.20 34.02 -8.91
#